data_AF-A0A7X4W1M2-F1
#
_entry.id   AF-A0A7X4W1M2-F1
#
_cell.length_a   1.000
_cell.length_b   1.000
_cell.length_c   1.000
_cell.angle_alpha   90.00
_cell.angle_beta   90.00
_cell.angle_gamma   90.00
#
_symmetry.space_group_name_H-M   'P 1'
#
loop_
_entity.id
_entity.type
_entity.pdbx_description
1 polymer ?
#
loop_
_entity_poly.entity_id
_entity_poly.type
_entity_poly.pdbx_seq_one_letter_code
_entity_poly.pdbx_strand_id
1 'polypeptide(L)'
;APMPAQIIDKGIPTAGLLAQVLIAKYADHLPLYRQEQIFARAGVAIPRSTLAGWVGICGVRLQPLIDALRDLLLSEPVLHADETPVPLLAPGKKTTHRAYLWAYATTPYAGLQ
;
A
#
# COMPACT_ATOMS: atom_id res chain seq x y z
N ALA A 1 15.41 10.84 -26.83
CA ALA A 1 14.61 9.64 -26.55
C ALA A 1 13.41 10.03 -25.68
N PRO A 2 12.24 9.38 -25.82
CA PRO A 2 11.09 9.63 -24.95
C PRO A 2 11.38 9.22 -23.50
N MET A 3 10.73 9.89 -22.55
CA MET A 3 10.88 9.59 -21.12
C MET A 3 10.31 8.19 -20.80
N PRO A 4 10.99 7.36 -20.00
CA PRO A 4 10.45 6.07 -19.58
C PRO A 4 9.14 6.24 -18.80
N ALA A 5 8.22 5.28 -18.98
CA ALA A 5 6.95 5.26 -18.24
C ALA A 5 7.20 5.31 -16.73
N GLN A 6 6.40 6.12 -16.03
CA GLN A 6 6.45 6.26 -14.58
C GLN A 6 5.11 5.83 -13.98
N ILE A 7 5.12 5.43 -12.70
CA ILE A 7 3.90 5.05 -11.97
C ILE A 7 2.95 6.26 -11.84
N ILE A 8 3.53 7.44 -11.59
CA ILE A 8 2.84 8.72 -11.56
C ILE A 8 3.31 9.54 -12.76
N ASP A 9 2.43 9.77 -13.71
CA ASP A 9 2.76 10.53 -14.93
C ASP A 9 3.21 11.95 -14.57
N LYS A 10 4.40 12.32 -15.07
CA LYS A 10 5.07 13.60 -14.76
C LYS A 10 5.23 13.86 -13.26
N GLY A 11 5.18 12.80 -12.45
CA GLY A 11 5.39 12.86 -11.01
C GLY A 11 6.84 13.16 -10.66
N ILE A 12 7.03 13.82 -9.52
CA ILE A 12 8.35 14.02 -8.90
C ILE A 12 9.01 12.69 -8.47
N PRO A 13 8.30 11.70 -7.89
CA PRO A 13 8.98 10.54 -7.32
C PRO A 13 9.33 9.50 -8.39
N THR A 14 10.50 8.88 -8.22
CA THR A 14 10.86 7.66 -8.94
C THR A 14 10.14 6.44 -8.34
N ALA A 15 10.11 5.32 -9.06
CA ALA A 15 9.56 4.07 -8.55
C ALA A 15 10.23 3.62 -7.23
N GLY A 16 11.54 3.84 -7.08
CA GLY A 16 12.27 3.49 -5.85
C GLY A 16 11.79 4.31 -4.63
N LEU A 17 11.53 5.61 -4.80
CA LEU A 17 10.99 6.43 -3.72
C LEU A 17 9.57 6.00 -3.35
N LEU A 18 8.73 5.68 -4.34
CA LEU A 18 7.38 5.16 -4.09
C LEU A 18 7.42 3.83 -3.33
N ALA A 19 8.29 2.91 -3.75
CA ALA A 19 8.48 1.63 -3.05
C ALA A 19 8.92 1.85 -1.60
N GLN A 20 9.89 2.72 -1.34
CA GLN A 20 10.35 3.04 0.01
C GLN A 20 9.22 3.57 0.89
N VAL A 21 8.42 4.52 0.39
CA VAL A 21 7.29 5.11 1.14
C VAL A 21 6.24 4.05 1.49
N LEU A 22 5.93 3.16 0.54
CA LEU A 22 4.94 2.08 0.73
C LEU A 22 5.45 1.01 1.70
N ILE A 23 6.67 0.51 1.52
CA ILE A 23 7.30 -0.51 2.38
C ILE A 23 7.37 0.03 3.81
N ALA A 24 7.93 1.23 3.98
CA ALA A 24 8.03 1.83 5.29
C ALA A 24 6.65 1.98 5.96
N LYS A 25 5.63 2.39 5.20
CA LYS A 25 4.28 2.58 5.75
C LYS A 25 3.64 1.26 6.18
N TYR A 26 3.69 0.25 5.32
CA TYR A 26 2.87 -0.96 5.46
C TYR A 26 3.63 -2.13 6.08
N ALA A 27 4.88 -2.37 5.67
CA ALA A 27 5.71 -3.44 6.22
C ALA A 27 6.38 -3.02 7.53
N ASP A 28 6.91 -1.80 7.60
CA ASP A 28 7.66 -1.32 8.78
C ASP A 28 6.79 -0.51 9.77
N HIS A 29 5.49 -0.41 9.51
CA HIS A 29 4.53 0.32 10.34
C HIS A 29 4.94 1.78 10.65
N LEU A 30 5.52 2.46 9.66
CA LEU A 30 6.01 3.84 9.77
C LEU A 30 4.96 4.84 9.22
N PRO A 31 4.15 5.49 10.08
CA PRO A 31 3.11 6.41 9.62
C PRO A 31 3.70 7.61 8.88
N LEU A 32 2.94 8.15 7.93
CA LEU A 32 3.43 9.16 6.98
C LEU A 32 3.97 10.44 7.63
N TYR A 33 3.43 10.87 8.79
CA TYR A 33 3.97 12.02 9.51
C TYR A 33 5.40 11.76 10.02
N ARG A 34 5.71 10.51 10.37
CA ARG A 34 7.05 10.12 10.84
C ARG A 34 8.01 10.03 9.65
N GLN A 35 7.53 9.55 8.51
CA GLN A 35 8.31 9.59 7.26
C GLN A 35 8.63 11.02 6.81
N GLU A 36 7.66 11.94 6.86
CA GLU A 36 7.87 13.38 6.59
C GLU A 36 9.00 13.96 7.44
N GLN A 37 9.01 13.68 8.75
CA GLN A 37 10.09 14.10 9.65
C GLN A 37 11.44 13.46 9.29
N ILE A 38 11.45 12.18 8.89
CA ILE A 38 12.68 11.49 8.48
C ILE A 38 13.28 12.11 7.22
N PHE A 39 12.46 12.37 6.19
CA PHE A 39 12.92 13.03 4.98
C PHE A 39 13.39 14.47 5.27
N ALA A 40 12.67 15.21 6.11
CA ALA A 40 13.08 16.56 6.52
C ALA A 40 14.45 16.57 7.21
N ARG A 41 14.75 15.59 8.08
CA ARG A 41 16.09 15.43 8.68
C ARG A 41 17.19 15.14 7.65
N ALA A 42 16.84 14.50 6.53
CA ALA A 42 17.75 14.28 5.41
C ALA A 42 17.83 15.47 4.44
N GLY A 43 17.23 16.63 4.79
CA GLY A 43 17.21 17.82 3.95
C GLY A 43 16.17 17.80 2.82
N VAL A 44 15.27 16.81 2.80
CA VAL A 44 14.24 16.65 1.77
C VAL A 44 12.86 16.84 2.41
N ALA A 45 12.34 18.06 2.40
CA ALA A 45 11.01 18.31 2.94
C ALA A 45 9.92 17.80 1.97
N ILE A 46 9.26 16.69 2.31
CA ILE A 46 8.14 16.14 1.54
C ILE A 46 6.87 16.23 2.40
N PRO A 47 5.88 17.05 2.00
CA PRO A 47 4.65 17.19 2.77
C PRO A 47 3.92 15.85 2.95
N ARG A 48 3.34 15.62 4.12
CA ARG A 48 2.52 14.45 4.41
C ARG A 48 1.37 14.26 3.41
N SER A 49 0.79 15.35 2.91
CA SER A 49 -0.25 15.32 1.88
C SER A 49 0.26 14.77 0.55
N THR A 50 1.48 15.14 0.16
CA THR A 50 2.16 14.61 -1.03
C THR A 50 2.42 13.11 -0.87
N LEU A 51 2.97 12.68 0.28
CA LEU A 51 3.16 11.26 0.58
C LEU A 51 1.83 10.49 0.54
N ALA A 52 0.76 11.04 1.10
CA ALA A 52 -0.56 10.43 1.09
C ALA A 52 -1.13 10.32 -0.34
N GLY A 53 -0.96 11.35 -1.17
CA GLY A 53 -1.36 11.33 -2.57
C GLY A 53 -0.62 10.25 -3.37
N TRP A 54 0.69 10.10 -3.15
CA TRP A 54 1.48 9.03 -3.78
C TRP A 54 1.02 7.64 -3.36
N VAL A 55 0.75 7.42 -2.07
CA VAL A 55 0.20 6.15 -1.57
C VAL A 55 -1.14 5.83 -2.24
N GLY A 56 -2.02 6.82 -2.38
CA GLY A 56 -3.32 6.64 -3.04
C GLY A 56 -3.18 6.24 -4.51
N ILE A 57 -2.33 6.92 -5.27
CA ILE A 57 -2.10 6.59 -6.69
C ILE A 57 -1.49 5.19 -6.82
N CYS A 58 -0.48 4.86 -6.01
CA CYS A 58 0.12 3.52 -6.05
C CYS A 58 -0.91 2.43 -5.74
N GLY A 59 -1.81 2.66 -4.78
CA GLY A 59 -2.90 1.72 -4.48
C GLY A 59 -3.74 1.39 -5.71
N VAL A 60 -4.09 2.39 -6.53
CA VAL A 60 -4.82 2.17 -7.78
C VAL A 60 -3.94 1.50 -8.85
N ARG A 61 -2.68 1.93 -8.97
CA ARG A 61 -1.76 1.40 -10.00
C ARG A 61 -1.33 -0.04 -9.76
N LEU A 62 -1.40 -0.53 -8.53
CA LEU A 62 -1.11 -1.92 -8.16
C LEU A 62 -2.27 -2.88 -8.47
N GLN A 63 -3.45 -2.39 -8.85
CA GLN A 63 -4.63 -3.23 -9.11
C GLN A 63 -4.35 -4.43 -10.05
N PRO A 64 -3.61 -4.30 -11.17
CA PRO A 64 -3.33 -5.46 -12.02
C PRO A 64 -2.54 -6.57 -11.32
N LEU A 65 -1.66 -6.22 -10.38
CA LEU A 65 -0.93 -7.22 -9.58
C LEU A 65 -1.84 -7.87 -8.55
N ILE A 66 -2.77 -7.10 -7.96
CA ILE A 66 -3.77 -7.62 -7.03
C ILE A 66 -4.70 -8.60 -7.75
N ASP A 67 -5.15 -8.26 -8.96
CA ASP A 67 -6.00 -9.13 -9.77
C ASP A 67 -5.27 -10.43 -10.15
N ALA A 68 -4.00 -10.32 -10.60
CA ALA A 68 -3.18 -11.50 -10.90
C ALA A 68 -2.96 -12.39 -9.66
N LEU A 69 -2.66 -11.80 -8.51
CA LEU A 69 -2.51 -12.54 -7.25
C LEU A 69 -3.82 -13.22 -6.84
N ARG A 70 -4.96 -12.54 -7.02
CA ARG A 70 -6.27 -13.12 -6.74
C ARG A 70 -6.53 -14.34 -7.62
N ASP A 71 -6.31 -14.21 -8.93
CA ASP A 71 -6.57 -15.30 -9.87
C ASP A 71 -5.65 -16.50 -9.59
N LEU A 72 -4.40 -16.24 -9.19
CA LEU A 72 -3.45 -17.24 -8.70
C LEU A 72 -3.96 -17.94 -7.43
N LEU A 73 -4.35 -17.20 -6.40
CA LEU A 73 -4.87 -17.76 -5.15
C LEU A 73 -6.15 -18.58 -5.35
N LEU A 74 -7.02 -18.17 -6.27
CA LEU A 74 -8.27 -18.89 -6.58
C LEU A 74 -8.03 -20.18 -7.38
N SER A 75 -6.85 -20.37 -7.96
CA SER A 75 -6.48 -21.63 -8.63
C SER A 75 -6.01 -22.72 -7.67
N GLU A 76 -5.69 -22.35 -6.43
CA GLU A 76 -5.18 -23.25 -5.41
C GLU A 76 -6.32 -24.09 -4.79
N PRO A 77 -6.07 -25.37 -4.45
CA PRO A 77 -7.10 -26.26 -3.92
C PRO A 77 -7.52 -25.91 -2.49
N VAL A 78 -6.68 -25.18 -1.74
CA VAL A 78 -6.93 -24.78 -0.35
C VAL A 78 -6.59 -23.31 -0.18
N LEU A 79 -7.56 -22.54 0.31
CA LEU A 79 -7.40 -21.13 0.63
C LEU A 79 -7.67 -20.91 2.12
N HIS A 80 -6.77 -20.20 2.78
CA HIS A 80 -6.96 -19.67 4.12
C HIS A 80 -7.45 -18.23 4.02
N ALA A 81 -8.41 -17.89 4.89
CA ALA A 81 -8.91 -16.53 5.06
C ALA A 81 -8.87 -16.17 6.54
N ASP A 82 -8.31 -15.00 6.85
CA ASP A 82 -8.29 -14.45 8.21
C ASP A 82 -9.02 -13.10 8.24
N GLU A 83 -9.98 -12.98 9.15
CA GLU A 83 -10.73 -11.75 9.40
C GLU A 83 -10.12 -11.00 10.58
N THR A 84 -9.59 -9.80 10.33
CA THR A 84 -9.11 -8.91 11.38
C THR A 84 -10.03 -7.69 11.49
N PRO A 85 -10.80 -7.53 12.59
CA PRO A 85 -11.63 -6.36 12.80
C PRO A 85 -10.76 -5.12 13.13
N VAL A 86 -11.06 -3.99 12.49
CA VAL A 86 -10.37 -2.72 12.69
C VAL A 86 -11.35 -1.57 12.94
N PRO A 87 -11.03 -0.63 13.85
CA PRO A 87 -11.84 0.57 14.04
C PRO A 87 -11.58 1.56 12.90
N LEU A 88 -12.60 1.83 12.08
CA LEU A 88 -12.53 2.82 11.01
C LEU A 88 -13.27 4.10 11.41
N LEU A 89 -12.60 5.25 11.26
CA LEU A 89 -13.23 6.55 11.54
C LEU A 89 -14.51 6.73 10.70
N ALA A 90 -15.57 7.22 11.33
CA ALA A 90 -16.79 7.66 10.66
C ALA A 90 -16.78 9.21 10.60
N PRO A 91 -16.33 9.82 9.49
CA PRO A 91 -16.21 11.28 9.39
C PRO A 91 -17.52 11.99 9.73
N GLY A 92 -17.44 13.08 10.49
CA GLY A 92 -18.60 13.84 10.96
C GLY A 92 -19.34 13.26 12.18
N LYS A 93 -19.09 12.01 12.56
CA LYS A 93 -19.80 11.35 13.68
C LYS A 93 -19.02 11.30 15.00
N LYS A 94 -17.74 11.69 15.00
CA LYS A 94 -16.81 11.57 16.15
C LYS A 94 -16.73 10.16 16.76
N THR A 95 -17.16 9.15 16.00
CA THR A 95 -17.13 7.73 16.38
C THR A 95 -16.36 6.93 15.34
N THR A 96 -16.02 5.70 15.69
CA THR A 96 -15.55 4.68 14.75
C THR A 96 -16.67 3.69 14.48
N HIS A 97 -16.63 3.05 13.31
CA HIS A 97 -17.41 1.85 13.04
C HIS A 97 -16.46 0.66 12.88
N ARG A 98 -16.97 -0.55 13.13
CA ARG A 98 -16.20 -1.77 12.91
C ARG A 98 -16.10 -2.02 11.41
N ALA A 99 -14.87 -2.00 10.91
CA ALA A 99 -14.51 -2.48 9.58
C ALA A 99 -13.71 -3.77 9.71
N TYR A 100 -13.44 -4.43 8.58
CA TYR A 100 -12.72 -5.70 8.56
C TYR A 100 -11.65 -5.65 7.47
N LEU A 101 -10.48 -6.18 7.79
CA LEU A 101 -9.46 -6.54 6.83
C LEU A 101 -9.50 -8.06 6.66
N TRP A 102 -9.51 -8.50 5.40
CA TRP A 102 -9.48 -9.91 5.06
C TRP A 102 -8.14 -10.23 4.41
N ALA A 103 -7.38 -11.12 5.04
CA ALA A 103 -6.15 -11.66 4.47
C ALA A 103 -6.44 -13.02 3.85
N TYR A 104 -5.99 -13.23 2.60
CA TYR A 104 -6.09 -14.49 1.90
C TYR A 104 -4.71 -15.03 1.59
N ALA A 105 -4.51 -16.32 1.84
CA ALA A 105 -3.26 -17.02 1.54
C ALA A 105 -3.53 -18.48 1.20
N THR A 106 -2.65 -19.08 0.40
CA THR A 106 -2.65 -20.53 0.16
C THR A 106 -1.74 -21.25 1.18
N THR A 107 -1.71 -22.58 1.13
CA THR A 107 -0.86 -23.39 2.00
C THR A 107 0.63 -23.21 1.65
N PRO A 108 1.56 -23.46 2.60
CA PRO A 108 2.99 -23.45 2.31
C PRO A 108 3.46 -24.50 1.28
N TYR A 109 2.59 -25.45 0.92
CA TYR A 109 2.87 -26.50 -0.05
C TYR A 109 2.46 -26.12 -1.48
N ALA A 110 1.78 -24.99 -1.65
CA ALA A 110 1.47 -24.43 -2.96
C ALA A 110 2.76 -23.99 -3.65
N GLY A 111 2.81 -24.11 -4.98
CA GLY A 111 3.97 -23.71 -5.79
C GLY A 111 4.18 -22.20 -5.91
N LEU A 112 3.53 -21.41 -5.05
CA LEU A 112 3.34 -19.96 -5.16
C LEU A 112 4.25 -19.15 -4.21
N GLN A 113 5.30 -19.75 -3.66
CA GLN A 113 6.25 -19.06 -2.75
C GLN A 113 7.19 -18.09 -3.48
#